data_AF-A0A839J0J6-F1
#
_entry.id   AF-A0A839J0J6-F1
#
_cell.length_a   1.000
_cell.length_b   1.000
_cell.length_c   1.000
_cell.angle_alpha   90.00
_cell.angle_beta   90.00
_cell.angle_gamma   90.00
#
_symmetry.space_group_name_H-M   'P 1'
#
loop_
_entity.id
_entity.type
_entity.pdbx_description
1 polymer ?
#
loop_
_entity_poly.entity_id
_entity_poly.type
_entity_poly.pdbx_seq_one_letter_code
_entity_poly.pdbx_strand_id
1 'polypeptide(L)'
;MEMLPAAFASGWASGINAWGTVLVLGVLGRFAGIEGIPAGFQRTDVLIIVAVLCAIELVADKIPYIDSAWDTISTVIRPIAGAAIGAIYAGATGDLATITLASVGGITALVSHLTKAGLRLAVNTSPEPFTNVAASAAGDVAVTGVATLVALAPVAAAIVVAVLLVLGLLALWANATRIRRGWLAYQRWLSRRKNPAPA
;
A
#
# COMPACT_ATOMS: atom_id res chain seq x y z
N MET A 1 19.19 -9.54 9.27
CA MET A 1 18.34 -9.07 8.17
C MET A 1 18.83 -7.69 7.74
N GLU A 2 18.98 -7.44 6.44
CA GLU A 2 19.34 -6.10 5.93
C GLU A 2 18.15 -5.14 6.07
N MET A 3 18.25 -4.17 7.00
CA MET A 3 17.11 -3.36 7.43
C MET A 3 16.66 -2.33 6.40
N LEU A 4 17.58 -1.73 5.65
CA LEU A 4 17.24 -0.71 4.64
C LEU A 4 16.42 -1.30 3.46
N PRO A 5 16.86 -2.41 2.82
CA PRO A 5 16.04 -3.09 1.82
C PRO A 5 14.68 -3.56 2.37
N ALA A 6 14.65 -4.08 3.60
CA ALA A 6 13.42 -4.52 4.25
C ALA A 6 12.44 -3.36 4.50
N ALA A 7 12.93 -2.22 4.99
CA ALA A 7 12.11 -1.03 5.23
C ALA A 7 11.57 -0.45 3.91
N PHE A 8 12.39 -0.38 2.86
CA PHE A 8 11.96 0.07 1.53
C PHE A 8 10.88 -0.83 0.95
N ALA A 9 11.12 -2.15 0.90
CA ALA A 9 10.19 -3.09 0.30
C ALA A 9 8.90 -3.28 1.12
N SER A 10 9.00 -3.30 2.46
CA SER A 10 7.80 -3.33 3.33
C SER A 10 7.03 -2.02 3.28
N GLY A 11 7.72 -0.89 3.11
CA GLY A 11 7.10 0.41 2.87
C GLY A 11 6.23 0.38 1.61
N TRP A 12 6.80 -0.09 0.49
CA TRP A 12 6.02 -0.30 -0.74
C TRP A 12 4.81 -1.20 -0.54
N ALA A 13 5.00 -2.36 0.09
CA ALA A 13 3.92 -3.30 0.34
C ALA A 13 2.81 -2.67 1.22
N SER A 14 3.19 -1.88 2.22
CA SER A 14 2.25 -1.18 3.10
C SER A 14 1.41 -0.13 2.37
N GLY A 15 1.97 0.55 1.37
CA GLY A 15 1.24 1.47 0.50
C GLY A 15 0.15 0.79 -0.34
N ILE A 16 0.30 -0.51 -0.62
CA ILE A 16 -0.69 -1.32 -1.35
C ILE A 16 -1.68 -2.00 -0.39
N ASN A 17 -1.19 -2.68 0.66
CA ASN A 17 -1.94 -3.34 1.76
C ASN A 17 -1.12 -3.37 3.07
N ALA A 18 -1.34 -2.39 3.96
CA ALA A 18 -0.63 -2.26 5.24
C ALA A 18 -0.88 -3.46 6.16
N TRP A 19 -2.14 -3.90 6.25
CA TRP A 19 -2.55 -5.00 7.11
C TRP A 19 -2.00 -6.33 6.61
N GLY A 20 -2.09 -6.57 5.29
CA GLY A 20 -1.52 -7.73 4.63
C GLY A 20 0.00 -7.80 4.78
N THR A 21 0.69 -6.65 4.70
CA THR A 21 2.15 -6.58 4.91
C THR A 21 2.53 -7.07 6.31
N VAL A 22 1.92 -6.51 7.35
CA VAL A 22 2.21 -6.89 8.74
C VAL A 22 1.77 -8.32 9.02
N LEU A 23 0.62 -8.76 8.47
CA LEU A 23 0.09 -10.10 8.64
C LEU A 23 1.03 -11.16 8.07
N VAL A 24 1.48 -11.00 6.82
CA VAL A 24 2.37 -11.97 6.15
C VAL A 24 3.70 -12.05 6.89
N LEU A 25 4.32 -10.90 7.20
CA LEU A 25 5.56 -10.87 7.98
C LEU A 25 5.37 -11.53 9.35
N GLY A 26 4.34 -11.13 10.09
CA GLY A 26 4.05 -11.66 11.43
C GLY A 26 3.80 -13.17 11.44
N VAL A 27 3.07 -13.71 10.46
CA VAL A 27 2.83 -15.15 10.30
C VAL A 27 4.11 -15.90 9.98
N LEU A 28 4.94 -15.38 9.06
CA LEU A 28 6.22 -15.99 8.72
C LEU A 28 7.18 -15.99 9.93
N GLY A 29 7.24 -14.89 10.68
CA GLY A 29 8.05 -14.82 11.88
C GLY A 29 7.58 -15.79 12.95
N ARG A 30 6.27 -15.81 13.22
CA ARG A 30 5.68 -16.61 14.30
C ARG A 30 5.67 -18.11 14.01
N PHE A 31 5.28 -18.51 12.81
CA PHE A 31 4.98 -19.91 12.50
C PHE A 31 6.03 -20.57 11.60
N ALA A 32 6.70 -19.80 10.74
CA ALA A 32 7.80 -20.32 9.93
C ALA A 32 9.18 -20.09 10.57
N GLY A 33 9.24 -19.43 11.73
CA GLY A 33 10.49 -19.22 12.49
C GLY A 33 11.50 -18.32 11.77
N ILE A 34 11.04 -17.47 10.85
CA ILE A 34 11.95 -16.59 10.09
C ILE A 34 12.51 -15.50 11.00
N GLU A 35 13.83 -15.48 11.14
CA GLU A 35 14.56 -14.51 11.96
C GLU A 35 14.52 -13.10 11.36
N GLY A 36 14.72 -12.09 12.22
CA GLY A 36 14.79 -10.68 11.80
C GLY A 36 13.44 -10.00 11.56
N ILE A 37 12.33 -10.73 11.69
CA ILE A 37 10.98 -10.14 11.69
C ILE A 37 10.68 -9.58 13.08
N PRO A 38 10.29 -8.30 13.20
CA PRO A 38 10.04 -7.68 14.50
C PRO A 38 9.03 -8.44 15.37
N ALA A 39 9.38 -8.64 16.64
CA ALA A 39 8.57 -9.39 17.59
C ALA A 39 7.15 -8.81 17.77
N GLY A 40 7.00 -7.49 17.62
CA GLY A 40 5.71 -6.82 17.66
C GLY A 40 4.71 -7.33 16.62
N PHE A 41 5.18 -7.69 15.41
CA PHE A 41 4.32 -8.21 14.33
C PHE A 41 3.82 -9.63 14.62
N GLN A 42 4.55 -10.37 15.46
CA GLN A 42 4.27 -11.77 15.75
C GLN A 42 3.30 -11.93 16.94
N ARG A 43 2.93 -10.85 17.64
CA ARG A 43 2.02 -10.93 18.78
C ARG A 43 0.63 -11.39 18.33
N THR A 44 0.01 -12.25 19.13
CA THR A 44 -1.29 -12.87 18.80
C THR A 44 -2.39 -11.83 18.57
N ASP A 45 -2.45 -10.82 19.43
CA ASP A 45 -3.42 -9.73 19.33
C ASP A 45 -3.21 -8.88 18.08
N VAL A 46 -1.96 -8.54 17.76
CA VAL A 46 -1.62 -7.84 16.52
C VAL A 46 -2.04 -8.65 15.30
N LEU A 47 -1.67 -9.94 15.24
CA LEU A 47 -2.03 -10.83 14.14
C LEU A 47 -3.54 -10.94 13.93
N ILE A 48 -4.32 -11.06 15.00
CA ILE A 48 -5.78 -11.10 14.91
C ILE A 48 -6.31 -9.78 14.33
N ILE A 49 -5.86 -8.64 14.85
CA ILE A 49 -6.30 -7.33 14.38
C ILE A 49 -5.96 -7.12 12.91
N VAL A 50 -4.71 -7.38 12.51
CA VAL A 50 -4.30 -7.19 11.11
C VAL A 50 -4.92 -8.23 10.18
N ALA A 51 -5.25 -9.43 10.64
CA ALA A 51 -6.02 -10.40 9.87
C ALA A 51 -7.43 -9.92 9.58
N VAL A 52 -8.13 -9.38 10.58
CA VAL A 52 -9.47 -8.80 10.41
C VAL A 52 -9.43 -7.59 9.47
N LEU A 53 -8.50 -6.67 9.67
CA LEU A 53 -8.35 -5.49 8.81
C LEU A 53 -7.97 -5.88 7.37
N CYS A 54 -7.11 -6.88 7.20
CA CYS A 54 -6.76 -7.43 5.89
C CYS A 54 -8.00 -8.04 5.22
N ALA A 55 -8.81 -8.82 5.94
CA ALA A 55 -10.05 -9.40 5.41
C ALA A 55 -11.06 -8.30 4.99
N ILE A 56 -11.21 -7.25 5.80
CA ILE A 56 -12.05 -6.09 5.45
C ILE A 56 -11.54 -5.43 4.18
N GLU A 57 -10.24 -5.18 4.07
CA GLU A 57 -9.62 -4.58 2.88
C GLU A 57 -9.83 -5.44 1.63
N LEU A 58 -9.66 -6.76 1.73
CA LEU A 58 -9.89 -7.69 0.63
C LEU A 58 -11.32 -7.63 0.09
N VAL A 59 -12.31 -7.36 0.95
CA VAL A 59 -13.71 -7.20 0.56
C VAL A 59 -13.98 -5.80 0.04
N ALA A 60 -13.50 -4.77 0.76
CA ALA A 60 -13.69 -3.36 0.42
C ALA A 60 -13.16 -3.04 -0.98
N ASP A 61 -11.99 -3.58 -1.35
CA ASP A 61 -11.36 -3.35 -2.65
C ASP A 61 -12.14 -3.94 -3.85
N LYS A 62 -13.13 -4.82 -3.60
CA LYS A 62 -13.96 -5.43 -4.64
C LYS A 62 -15.28 -4.71 -4.87
N ILE A 63 -15.68 -3.81 -3.96
CA ILE A 63 -16.94 -3.08 -4.05
C ILE A 63 -16.66 -1.67 -4.58
N PRO A 64 -17.19 -1.29 -5.76
CA PRO A 64 -17.00 0.05 -6.31
C PRO A 64 -17.44 1.13 -5.32
N TYR A 65 -16.74 2.26 -5.33
CA TYR A 65 -16.90 3.41 -4.42
C TYR A 65 -16.46 3.16 -2.97
N ILE A 66 -16.68 1.96 -2.43
CA ILE A 66 -16.12 1.56 -1.13
C ILE A 66 -14.59 1.51 -1.25
N ASP A 67 -14.07 0.95 -2.35
CA ASP A 67 -12.65 0.97 -2.71
C ASP A 67 -12.03 2.37 -2.61
N SER A 68 -12.71 3.36 -3.18
CA SER A 68 -12.26 4.74 -3.29
C SER A 68 -12.33 5.47 -1.94
N ALA A 69 -13.37 5.20 -1.15
CA ALA A 69 -13.49 5.71 0.21
C ALA A 69 -12.39 5.14 1.12
N TRP A 70 -12.13 3.82 1.00
CA TRP A 70 -11.05 3.15 1.70
C TRP A 70 -9.68 3.70 1.32
N ASP A 71 -9.43 3.93 0.03
CA ASP A 71 -8.18 4.53 -0.47
C ASP A 71 -8.00 5.98 0.01
N THR A 72 -9.08 6.74 0.15
CA THR A 72 -9.02 8.11 0.69
C THR A 72 -8.52 8.13 2.14
N ILE A 73 -9.10 7.29 3.00
CA ILE A 73 -8.66 7.15 4.40
C ILE A 73 -7.23 6.61 4.46
N SER A 74 -6.95 5.63 3.62
CA SER A 74 -5.65 4.99 3.47
C SER A 74 -4.51 5.93 3.07
N THR A 75 -4.81 7.04 2.41
CA THR A 75 -3.80 8.03 1.99
C THR A 75 -3.01 8.57 3.19
N VAL A 76 -3.61 8.59 4.38
CA VAL A 76 -2.94 8.98 5.64
C VAL A 76 -2.41 7.75 6.37
N ILE A 77 -3.23 6.71 6.48
CA ILE A 77 -2.91 5.55 7.33
C ILE A 77 -1.70 4.77 6.80
N ARG A 78 -1.60 4.53 5.50
CA ARG A 78 -0.57 3.64 4.93
C ARG A 78 0.83 4.23 4.96
N PRO A 79 1.06 5.53 4.68
CA PRO A 79 2.36 6.14 4.90
C PRO A 79 2.79 6.08 6.37
N ILE A 80 1.87 6.29 7.31
CA ILE A 80 2.16 6.15 8.74
C ILE A 80 2.52 4.69 9.08
N ALA A 81 1.76 3.72 8.58
CA ALA A 81 2.07 2.30 8.78
C ALA A 81 3.43 1.92 8.18
N GLY A 82 3.76 2.37 6.97
CA GLY A 82 5.06 2.16 6.34
C GLY A 82 6.20 2.77 7.15
N ALA A 83 6.00 3.98 7.68
CA ALA A 83 6.97 4.62 8.55
C ALA A 83 7.14 3.88 9.88
N ALA A 84 6.05 3.43 10.49
CA ALA A 84 6.07 2.63 11.70
C ALA A 84 6.82 1.30 11.48
N ILE A 85 6.57 0.61 10.36
CA ILE A 85 7.28 -0.62 10.01
C ILE A 85 8.79 -0.37 9.90
N GLY A 86 9.19 0.69 9.19
CA GLY A 86 10.60 1.09 9.08
C GLY A 86 11.25 1.43 10.43
N ALA A 87 10.55 2.20 11.27
CA ALA A 87 11.00 2.53 12.62
C ALA A 87 11.17 1.28 13.50
N ILE A 88 10.23 0.34 13.42
CA ILE A 88 10.24 -0.91 14.20
C ILE A 88 11.41 -1.80 13.75
N TYR A 89 11.71 -1.89 12.45
CA TYR A 89 12.92 -2.58 11.99
C TYR A 89 14.19 -1.97 12.60
N ALA A 90 14.24 -0.65 12.78
CA ALA A 90 15.37 0.05 13.41
C ALA A 90 15.44 -0.09 14.94
N GLY A 91 14.45 -0.73 15.57
CA GLY A 91 14.33 -0.85 17.03
C GLY A 91 13.58 0.28 17.73
N ALA A 92 13.07 1.26 16.98
CA ALA A 92 12.21 2.35 17.48
C ALA A 92 12.81 3.19 18.64
N THR A 93 14.12 3.45 18.59
CA THR A 93 14.87 4.16 19.65
C THR A 93 14.85 5.68 19.51
N GLY A 94 14.39 6.20 18.36
CA GLY A 94 14.35 7.64 18.07
C GLY A 94 15.68 8.22 17.58
N ASP A 95 16.67 7.36 17.32
CA ASP A 95 17.94 7.76 16.73
C ASP A 95 17.85 8.04 15.21
N LEU A 96 18.96 8.49 14.63
CA LEU A 96 19.02 8.83 13.21
C LEU A 96 18.70 7.63 12.30
N ALA A 97 19.09 6.42 12.71
CA ALA A 97 18.78 5.19 11.97
C ALA A 97 17.27 4.92 11.95
N THR A 98 16.61 5.08 13.10
CA THR A 98 15.15 4.99 13.23
C THR A 98 14.44 6.00 12.34
N ILE A 99 14.85 7.26 12.39
CA ILE A 99 14.27 8.32 11.56
C ILE A 99 14.47 8.03 10.07
N THR A 100 15.65 7.55 9.69
CA THR A 100 15.97 7.20 8.30
C THR A 100 15.08 6.06 7.80
N LEU A 101 15.01 4.94 8.53
CA LEU A 101 14.22 3.78 8.11
C LEU A 101 12.72 4.05 8.15
N ALA A 102 12.24 4.84 9.12
CA ALA A 102 10.87 5.34 9.14
C ALA A 102 10.56 6.21 7.92
N SER A 103 11.48 7.10 7.55
CA SER A 103 11.28 7.98 6.39
C SER A 103 11.25 7.19 5.09
N VAL A 104 12.17 6.22 4.92
CA VAL A 104 12.19 5.32 3.77
C VAL A 104 10.88 4.54 3.69
N GLY A 105 10.46 3.86 4.77
CA GLY A 105 9.23 3.09 4.78
C GLY A 105 7.99 3.93 4.48
N GLY A 106 7.88 5.12 5.09
CA GLY A 106 6.74 6.02 4.92
C GLY A 106 6.65 6.66 3.54
N ILE A 107 7.76 7.15 3.01
CA ILE A 107 7.81 7.74 1.66
C ILE A 107 7.51 6.68 0.61
N THR A 108 8.10 5.48 0.72
CA THR A 108 7.84 4.41 -0.25
C THR A 108 6.37 3.93 -0.18
N ALA A 109 5.77 3.87 1.01
CA ALA A 109 4.35 3.60 1.18
C ALA A 109 3.47 4.67 0.53
N LEU A 110 3.82 5.95 0.68
CA LEU A 110 3.09 7.04 0.04
C LEU A 110 3.17 6.94 -1.49
N VAL A 111 4.36 6.76 -2.05
CA VAL A 111 4.55 6.69 -3.51
C VAL A 111 3.79 5.51 -4.12
N SER A 112 3.88 4.32 -3.52
CA SER A 112 3.16 3.14 -3.98
C SER A 112 1.64 3.29 -3.85
N HIS A 113 1.16 3.86 -2.74
CA HIS A 113 -0.27 4.14 -2.55
C HIS A 113 -0.81 5.12 -3.59
N LEU A 114 -0.12 6.25 -3.81
CA LEU A 114 -0.51 7.24 -4.81
C LEU A 114 -0.46 6.68 -6.23
N THR A 115 0.48 5.77 -6.51
CA THR A 115 0.54 5.05 -7.79
C THR A 115 -0.68 4.15 -7.96
N LYS A 116 -1.05 3.34 -6.96
CA LYS A 116 -2.27 2.51 -6.95
C LYS A 116 -3.52 3.37 -7.15
N ALA A 117 -3.70 4.42 -6.34
CA ALA A 117 -4.87 5.29 -6.40
C ALA A 117 -4.98 6.03 -7.74
N GLY A 118 -3.85 6.51 -8.29
CA GLY A 118 -3.81 7.18 -9.59
C GLY A 118 -4.15 6.25 -10.75
N LEU A 119 -3.66 5.01 -10.74
CA LEU A 119 -4.04 3.99 -11.73
C LEU A 119 -5.51 3.59 -11.59
N ARG A 120 -6.05 3.48 -10.36
CA ARG A 120 -7.49 3.27 -10.14
C ARG A 120 -8.34 4.39 -10.71
N LEU A 121 -7.92 5.65 -10.59
CA LEU A 121 -8.64 6.77 -11.21
C LEU A 121 -8.69 6.65 -12.75
N ALA A 122 -7.64 6.11 -13.36
CA ALA A 122 -7.62 5.85 -14.80
C ALA A 122 -8.57 4.69 -15.18
N VAL A 123 -8.57 3.59 -14.42
CA VAL A 123 -9.41 2.40 -14.66
C VAL A 123 -10.90 2.70 -14.40
N ASN A 124 -11.22 3.43 -13.33
CA ASN A 124 -12.60 3.75 -12.94
C ASN A 124 -13.31 4.72 -13.89
N THR A 125 -12.66 5.19 -14.96
CA THR A 125 -13.34 5.93 -16.05
C THR A 125 -14.30 5.05 -16.86
N SER A 126 -14.15 3.72 -16.82
CA SER A 126 -15.11 2.73 -17.30
C SER A 126 -15.16 1.57 -16.31
N PRO A 127 -16.14 1.53 -15.38
CA PRO A 127 -16.19 0.52 -14.32
C PRO A 127 -16.57 -0.84 -14.90
N GLU A 128 -15.55 -1.61 -15.28
CA GLU A 128 -15.70 -3.03 -15.61
C GLU A 128 -15.37 -3.85 -14.36
N PRO A 129 -16.36 -4.54 -13.74
CA PRO A 129 -16.17 -5.25 -12.47
C PRO A 129 -14.98 -6.20 -12.49
N PHE A 130 -14.74 -6.85 -13.63
CA PHE A 130 -13.64 -7.79 -13.82
C PHE A 130 -12.26 -7.12 -13.68
N THR A 131 -12.08 -5.94 -14.28
CA THR A 131 -10.80 -5.22 -14.27
C THR A 131 -10.44 -4.73 -12.86
N ASN A 132 -11.44 -4.27 -12.09
CA ASN A 132 -11.23 -3.84 -10.71
C ASN A 132 -10.87 -5.00 -9.79
N VAL A 133 -11.58 -6.13 -9.91
CA VAL A 133 -11.27 -7.34 -9.13
C VAL A 133 -9.89 -7.87 -9.50
N ALA A 134 -9.54 -7.92 -10.79
CA ALA A 134 -8.23 -8.37 -11.25
C ALA A 134 -7.10 -7.47 -10.73
N ALA A 135 -7.27 -6.14 -10.79
CA ALA A 135 -6.30 -5.19 -10.29
C ALA A 135 -6.12 -5.27 -8.77
N SER A 136 -7.22 -5.43 -8.01
CA SER A 136 -7.18 -5.67 -6.56
C SER A 136 -6.43 -6.97 -6.23
N ALA A 137 -6.80 -8.08 -6.87
CA ALA A 137 -6.18 -9.38 -6.63
C ALA A 137 -4.68 -9.39 -6.99
N ALA A 138 -4.29 -8.71 -8.08
CA ALA A 138 -2.89 -8.54 -8.44
C ALA A 138 -2.10 -7.77 -7.35
N GLY A 139 -2.72 -6.74 -6.75
CA GLY A 139 -2.15 -6.03 -5.60
C GLY A 139 -1.95 -6.93 -4.39
N ASP A 140 -2.95 -7.75 -4.04
CA ASP A 140 -2.89 -8.68 -2.91
C ASP A 140 -1.80 -9.75 -3.07
N VAL A 141 -1.68 -10.31 -4.28
CA VAL A 141 -0.62 -11.26 -4.65
C VAL A 141 0.74 -10.58 -4.56
N ALA A 142 0.87 -9.36 -5.09
CA ALA A 142 2.13 -8.63 -5.07
C ALA A 142 2.57 -8.27 -3.65
N VAL A 143 1.65 -7.85 -2.76
CA VAL A 143 1.94 -7.60 -1.35
C VAL A 143 2.40 -8.88 -0.66
N THR A 144 1.68 -9.98 -0.86
CA THR A 144 2.02 -11.27 -0.24
C THR A 144 3.39 -11.76 -0.70
N GLY A 145 3.65 -11.69 -2.01
CA GLY A 145 4.94 -12.06 -2.60
C GLY A 145 6.08 -11.19 -2.12
N VAL A 146 5.92 -9.86 -2.13
CA VAL A 146 6.96 -8.92 -1.67
C VAL A 146 7.21 -9.06 -0.18
N ALA A 147 6.17 -9.16 0.66
CA ALA A 147 6.34 -9.35 2.11
C ALA A 147 7.05 -10.68 2.43
N THR A 148 6.75 -11.74 1.67
CA THR A 148 7.47 -13.01 1.75
C THR A 148 8.93 -12.86 1.33
N LEU A 149 9.20 -12.14 0.24
CA LEU A 149 10.57 -11.84 -0.18
C LEU A 149 11.32 -10.96 0.83
N VAL A 150 10.65 -10.04 1.51
CA VAL A 150 11.27 -9.25 2.60
C VAL A 150 11.77 -10.19 3.69
N ALA A 151 10.96 -11.17 4.08
CA ALA A 151 11.34 -12.13 5.11
C ALA A 151 12.52 -13.03 4.68
N LEU A 152 12.55 -13.46 3.42
CA LEU A 152 13.50 -14.49 2.95
C LEU A 152 14.75 -13.91 2.26
N ALA A 153 14.62 -12.79 1.56
CA ALA A 153 15.66 -12.18 0.75
C ALA A 153 15.43 -10.65 0.59
N PRO A 154 15.68 -9.83 1.64
CA PRO A 154 15.36 -8.40 1.65
C PRO A 154 15.92 -7.61 0.46
N VAL A 155 17.13 -7.94 0.01
CA VAL A 155 17.77 -7.29 -1.15
C VAL A 155 17.01 -7.59 -2.44
N ALA A 156 16.62 -8.85 -2.66
CA ALA A 156 15.81 -9.24 -3.81
C ALA A 156 14.43 -8.57 -3.76
N ALA A 157 13.81 -8.47 -2.58
CA ALA A 157 12.56 -7.74 -2.38
C ALA A 157 12.69 -6.27 -2.80
N ALA A 158 13.78 -5.61 -2.39
CA ALA A 158 14.03 -4.21 -2.77
C ALA A 158 14.22 -4.03 -4.27
N ILE A 159 14.91 -4.96 -4.96
CA ILE A 159 15.08 -4.92 -6.42
C ILE A 159 13.72 -5.08 -7.11
N VAL A 160 12.91 -6.07 -6.70
CA VAL A 160 11.57 -6.29 -7.24
C VAL A 160 10.69 -5.06 -7.03
N VAL A 161 10.71 -4.48 -5.84
CA VAL A 161 9.95 -3.27 -5.52
C VAL A 161 10.42 -2.06 -6.34
N ALA A 162 11.72 -1.89 -6.54
CA ALA A 162 12.24 -0.82 -7.39
C ALA A 162 11.71 -0.95 -8.82
N VAL A 163 11.70 -2.17 -9.37
CA VAL A 163 11.12 -2.44 -10.70
C VAL A 163 9.62 -2.15 -10.71
N LEU A 164 8.86 -2.64 -9.73
CA LEU A 164 7.41 -2.41 -9.65
C LEU A 164 7.05 -0.93 -9.51
N LEU A 165 7.85 -0.16 -8.76
CA LEU A 165 7.68 1.29 -8.66
C LEU A 165 7.92 1.99 -9.99
N VAL A 166 9.02 1.67 -10.68
CA VAL A 166 9.31 2.24 -12.00
C VAL A 166 8.19 1.92 -12.98
N LEU A 167 7.77 0.65 -13.06
CA LEU A 167 6.68 0.23 -13.94
C LEU A 167 5.35 0.92 -13.58
N GLY A 168 5.04 1.03 -12.30
CA GLY A 168 3.83 1.71 -11.82
C GLY A 168 3.83 3.21 -12.16
N LEU A 169 4.96 3.89 -11.97
CA LEU A 169 5.12 5.31 -12.32
C LEU A 169 5.06 5.53 -13.84
N LEU A 170 5.65 4.64 -14.64
CA LEU A 170 5.55 4.68 -16.10
C LEU A 170 4.10 4.48 -16.56
N ALA A 171 3.38 3.53 -15.95
CA ALA A 171 1.97 3.31 -16.23
C ALA A 171 1.12 4.54 -15.84
N LEU A 172 1.42 5.17 -14.71
CA LEU A 172 0.76 6.40 -14.26
C LEU A 172 1.01 7.54 -15.26
N TRP A 173 2.25 7.71 -15.70
CA TRP A 173 2.63 8.72 -16.69
C TRP A 173 1.94 8.48 -18.04
N ALA A 174 1.96 7.25 -18.55
CA ALA A 174 1.30 6.88 -19.80
C ALA A 174 -0.22 7.15 -19.76
N ASN A 175 -0.84 7.02 -18.58
CA ASN A 175 -2.26 7.29 -18.35
C ASN A 175 -2.56 8.70 -17.84
N ALA A 176 -1.57 9.60 -17.76
CA ALA A 176 -1.73 10.94 -17.17
C ALA A 176 -2.84 11.76 -17.85
N THR A 177 -3.03 11.59 -19.16
CA THR A 177 -4.11 12.26 -19.91
C THR A 177 -5.51 11.80 -19.49
N ARG A 178 -5.69 10.51 -19.19
CA ARG A 178 -6.96 9.93 -18.70
C ARG A 178 -7.23 10.36 -17.27
N ILE A 179 -6.21 10.33 -16.42
CA ILE A 179 -6.27 10.78 -15.02
C ILE A 179 -6.68 12.26 -14.96
N ARG A 180 -6.06 13.11 -15.79
CA ARG A 180 -6.41 14.53 -15.88
C ARG A 180 -7.87 14.74 -16.29
N ARG A 181 -8.38 13.96 -17.25
CA ARG A 181 -9.80 14.04 -17.67
C ARG A 181 -10.75 13.63 -16.54
N GLY A 182 -10.44 12.55 -15.81
CA GLY A 182 -11.22 12.10 -14.65
C GLY A 182 -11.26 13.17 -13.54
N TRP A 183 -10.11 13.77 -13.23
CA TRP A 183 -10.01 14.85 -12.25
C TRP A 183 -10.84 16.08 -12.64
N LEU A 184 -10.77 16.51 -13.91
CA LEU A 184 -11.56 17.64 -14.40
C LEU A 184 -13.07 17.35 -14.38
N ALA A 185 -13.49 16.10 -14.66
CA ALA A 185 -14.89 15.70 -14.54
C ALA A 185 -15.38 15.78 -13.09
N TYR A 186 -14.57 15.32 -12.13
CA TYR A 186 -14.85 15.43 -10.69
C TYR A 186 -14.99 16.90 -10.24
N GLN A 187 -14.07 17.77 -10.67
CA GLN A 187 -14.15 19.20 -10.38
C GLN A 187 -15.43 19.85 -10.93
N ARG A 188 -15.85 19.50 -12.15
CA ARG A 188 -17.11 20.01 -12.73
C ARG A 188 -18.33 19.56 -11.92
N TRP A 189 -18.34 18.31 -11.46
CA TRP A 189 -19.42 17.79 -10.62
C TRP A 189 -19.51 18.54 -9.27
N LEU A 190 -18.37 18.81 -8.62
CA LEU A 190 -18.32 19.62 -7.40
C LEU A 190 -18.83 21.05 -7.63
N SER A 191 -18.45 21.69 -8.72
CA SER A 191 -18.88 23.05 -9.05
C SER A 191 -20.39 23.13 -9.31
N ARG A 192 -20.98 22.12 -9.98
CA ARG A 192 -22.43 22.02 -10.20
C ARG A 192 -23.22 21.84 -8.89
N ARG A 193 -22.66 21.14 -7.90
CA ARG A 193 -23.28 21.01 -6.57
C ARG A 193 -23.26 22.31 -5.77
N LYS A 194 -22.24 23.15 -5.95
CA LYS A 194 -22.13 24.44 -5.24
C LYS A 194 -23.01 25.54 -5.85
N ASN A 195 -23.23 25.52 -7.17
CA ASN A 195 -24.13 26.44 -7.87
C ASN A 195 -25.22 25.66 -8.63
N PRO A 196 -26.31 25.24 -7.97
CA PRO A 196 -27.46 24.70 -8.67
C PRO A 196 -28.04 25.79 -9.60
N ALA A 197 -28.38 25.43 -10.83
CA ALA A 197 -29.07 26.35 -11.74
C ALA A 197 -30.41 26.77 -11.11
N PRO A 198 -30.84 28.04 -11.24
CA PRO A 198 -32.16 28.45 -10.76
C PRO A 198 -33.23 27.63 -11.48
N ALA A 199 -34.19 27.12 -10.69
CA ALA A 199 -35.29 26.27 -11.13
C ALA A 199 -36.27 27.00 -12.06
#